data_AF-A0A413H7B6-F1
#
_entry.id   AF-A0A413H7B6-F1
#
_cell.length_a   1.000
_cell.length_b   1.000
_cell.length_c   1.000
_cell.angle_alpha   90.00
_cell.angle_beta   90.00
_cell.angle_gamma   90.00
#
_symmetry.space_group_name_H-M   'P 1'
#
loop_
_entity.id
_entity.type
_entity.pdbx_description
1 polymer ?
#
loop_
_entity_poly.entity_id
_entity_poly.type
_entity_poly.pdbx_seq_one_letter_code
_entity_poly.pdbx_strand_id
1 'polypeptide(L)'
;MSGESHSITSAQVTIGRERSVSDIALRDPNVSRRHAQLTFTGSDWSIEDLNSTNGTLVNNRRITRCPLRNGDLLTFGLSTFEFRG
;
A
#
# COMPACT_ATOMS: atom_id res chain seq x y z
N MET A 1 -19.57 -2.95 -9.28
CA MET A 1 -18.54 -3.43 -8.35
C MET A 1 -17.84 -2.19 -7.81
N SER A 2 -18.17 -1.76 -6.61
CA SER A 2 -17.61 -0.53 -6.01
C SER A 2 -16.15 -0.78 -5.65
N GLY A 3 -15.22 -0.20 -6.40
CA GLY A 3 -13.82 -0.12 -5.97
C GLY A 3 -13.73 0.77 -4.75
N GLU A 4 -13.07 0.31 -3.69
CA GLU A 4 -12.72 1.16 -2.54
C GLU A 4 -11.60 2.11 -2.98
N SER A 5 -11.73 3.40 -2.66
CA SER A 5 -10.72 4.42 -2.95
C SER A 5 -10.34 5.12 -1.66
N HIS A 6 -9.03 5.28 -1.45
CA HIS A 6 -8.48 5.96 -0.28
C HIS A 6 -7.68 7.17 -0.73
N SER A 7 -8.15 8.37 -0.37
CA SER A 7 -7.42 9.60 -0.62
C SER A 7 -6.27 9.73 0.36
N ILE A 8 -5.07 10.00 -0.16
CA ILE A 8 -3.87 10.22 0.63
C ILE A 8 -3.61 11.72 0.75
N THR A 9 -3.56 12.24 1.98
CA THR A 9 -3.32 13.67 2.26
C THR A 9 -2.02 13.93 3.02
N SER A 10 -1.40 12.87 3.56
CA SER A 10 -0.14 12.93 4.31
C SER A 10 1.03 12.50 3.42
N ALA A 11 2.21 13.08 3.65
CA ALA A 11 3.45 12.65 2.99
C ALA A 11 3.87 11.23 3.38
N GLN A 12 3.32 10.67 4.45
CA GLN A 12 3.54 9.30 4.88
C GLN A 12 2.21 8.65 5.24
N VAL A 13 1.93 7.49 4.65
CA VAL A 13 0.68 6.74 4.86
C VAL A 13 1.01 5.27 5.10
N THR A 14 0.53 4.72 6.21
CA THR A 14 0.68 3.31 6.54
C THR A 14 -0.55 2.53 6.09
N ILE A 15 -0.32 1.45 5.35
CA ILE A 15 -1.32 0.49 4.90
C ILE A 15 -1.18 -0.77 5.76
N GLY A 16 -2.30 -1.29 6.25
CA GLY A 16 -2.30 -2.50 7.04
C GLY A 16 -3.70 -2.96 7.36
N ARG A 17 -3.82 -4.02 8.15
CA ARG A 17 -5.13 -4.55 8.58
C ARG A 17 -5.63 -3.92 9.88
N GLU A 18 -4.72 -3.43 10.71
CA GLU A 18 -5.05 -2.95 12.04
C GLU A 18 -5.26 -1.43 12.04
N ARG A 19 -6.50 -1.00 12.31
CA ARG A 19 -6.94 0.41 12.29
C ARG A 19 -6.23 1.32 13.28
N SER A 20 -5.72 0.79 14.39
CA SER A 20 -5.02 1.59 15.40
C SER A 20 -3.62 2.01 14.96
N VAL A 21 -3.05 1.36 13.94
CA VAL A 21 -1.65 1.54 13.50
C VAL A 21 -1.50 1.76 11.99
N SER A 22 -2.62 1.88 11.27
CA SER A 22 -2.64 2.08 9.82
C SER A 22 -3.61 3.21 9.46
N ASP A 23 -3.17 4.11 8.59
CA ASP A 23 -4.00 5.17 8.03
C ASP A 23 -5.03 4.59 7.05
N ILE A 24 -4.62 3.58 6.28
CA ILE A 24 -5.49 2.80 5.40
C ILE A 24 -5.60 1.38 5.95
N ALA A 25 -6.79 1.06 6.47
CA ALA A 25 -7.07 -0.23 7.08
C ALA A 25 -7.83 -1.16 6.12
N LEU A 26 -7.13 -2.14 5.57
CA LEU A 26 -7.68 -3.14 4.66
C LEU A 26 -8.38 -4.27 5.41
N ARG A 27 -9.58 -4.64 4.97
CA ARG A 27 -10.36 -5.76 5.53
C ARG A 27 -9.98 -7.10 4.91
N ASP A 28 -8.69 -7.42 4.92
CA ASP A 28 -8.16 -8.65 4.34
C ASP A 28 -7.27 -9.38 5.35
N PRO A 29 -7.62 -10.60 5.81
CA PRO A 29 -6.84 -11.35 6.79
C PRO A 29 -5.39 -11.66 6.34
N ASN A 30 -5.12 -11.63 5.04
CA ASN A 30 -3.79 -11.84 4.46
C ASN A 30 -2.91 -10.57 4.51
N VAL A 31 -3.46 -9.45 4.97
CA VAL A 31 -2.73 -8.22 5.20
C VAL A 31 -2.23 -8.20 6.65
N SER A 32 -0.92 -8.00 6.82
CA SER A 32 -0.30 -7.77 8.13
C SER A 32 -0.87 -6.53 8.83
N ARG A 33 -0.80 -6.50 10.16
CA ARG A 33 -1.30 -5.39 10.99
C ARG A 33 -0.77 -4.03 10.52
N ARG A 34 0.55 -3.97 10.30
CA ARG A 34 1.28 -2.95 9.54
C ARG A 34 1.92 -3.67 8.36
N HIS A 35 1.56 -3.32 7.14
CA HIS A 35 1.93 -4.10 5.95
C HIS A 35 2.90 -3.35 5.06
N ALA A 36 2.52 -2.14 4.65
CA ALA A 36 3.31 -1.32 3.77
C ALA A 36 3.22 0.14 4.18
N GLN A 37 4.15 0.94 3.68
CA GLN A 37 4.14 2.38 3.85
C GLN A 37 4.35 3.07 2.51
N LEU A 38 3.49 4.04 2.23
CA LEU A 38 3.65 5.00 1.16
C LEU A 38 4.35 6.23 1.71
N THR A 39 5.36 6.70 1.00
CA THR A 39 6.13 7.90 1.34
C THR A 39 6.27 8.78 0.12
N PHE A 40 5.85 10.04 0.25
CA PHE A 40 6.04 11.10 -0.72
C PHE A 40 7.30 11.90 -0.37
N THR A 41 8.26 11.97 -1.29
CA THR A 41 9.53 12.68 -1.08
C THR A 41 9.48 14.15 -1.51
N GLY A 42 8.30 14.70 -1.78
CA GLY A 42 8.11 16.04 -2.33
C GLY A 42 8.04 16.08 -3.86
N SER A 43 8.59 15.07 -4.54
CA SER A 43 8.53 14.91 -6.00
C SER A 43 7.82 13.62 -6.41
N ASP A 44 8.09 12.52 -5.71
CA ASP A 44 7.68 11.18 -6.12
C ASP A 44 7.11 10.39 -4.95
N TRP A 45 6.21 9.46 -5.28
CA TRP A 45 5.72 8.47 -4.35
C TRP A 45 6.61 7.22 -4.38
N SER A 46 6.81 6.62 -3.21
CA SER A 46 7.43 5.31 -3.09
C SER A 46 6.65 4.45 -2.11
N ILE A 47 6.70 3.14 -2.30
CA ILE A 47 6.14 2.15 -1.39
C ILE A 47 7.25 1.30 -0.80
N GLU A 48 7.11 0.97 0.48
CA GLU A 48 7.99 0.08 1.22
C GLU A 48 7.17 -1.01 1.93
N ASP A 49 7.61 -2.26 1.85
CA ASP A 49 7.07 -3.37 2.62
C ASP A 49 7.63 -3.35 4.05
N LEU A 50 6.76 -3.39 5.05
CA LEU A 50 7.13 -3.31 6.47
C LEU A 50 7.36 -4.70 7.08
N ASN A 51 8.07 -5.58 6.36
CA ASN A 51 8.23 -7.00 6.69
C ASN A 51 6.89 -7.72 6.85
N SER A 52 6.00 -7.51 5.88
CA SER A 52 4.69 -8.14 5.90
C SER A 52 4.80 -9.66 5.65
N THR A 53 3.81 -10.40 6.14
CA THR A 53 3.78 -11.87 6.07
C THR A 53 3.75 -12.35 4.62
N ASN A 54 2.91 -11.74 3.79
CA ASN A 54 2.71 -12.14 2.40
C ASN A 54 3.53 -11.30 1.41
N GLY A 55 4.15 -10.21 1.87
CA GLY A 55 4.87 -9.27 1.03
C GLY A 55 3.94 -8.30 0.29
N THR A 56 4.53 -7.21 -0.14
CA THR A 56 3.92 -6.22 -1.03
C THR A 56 4.33 -6.51 -2.47
N LEU A 57 3.37 -6.48 -3.40
CA LEU A 57 3.62 -6.61 -4.83
C LEU A 57 3.29 -5.31 -5.56
N VAL A 58 4.14 -4.92 -6.50
CA VAL A 58 3.90 -3.85 -7.47
C VAL A 58 3.96 -4.46 -8.85
N ASN A 59 2.88 -4.36 -9.63
CA ASN A 59 2.75 -4.97 -10.96
C ASN A 59 3.13 -6.47 -10.94
N ASN A 60 2.57 -7.22 -9.99
CA ASN A 60 2.81 -8.65 -9.76
C ASN A 60 4.26 -9.04 -9.39
N ARG A 61 5.10 -8.06 -9.03
CA ARG A 61 6.48 -8.31 -8.58
C ARG A 61 6.61 -7.96 -7.11
N ARG A 62 7.12 -8.89 -6.30
CA ARG A 62 7.39 -8.65 -4.88
C ARG A 62 8.50 -7.61 -4.73
N ILE A 63 8.29 -6.64 -3.84
CA ILE A 63 9.25 -5.56 -3.57
C ILE A 63 9.60 -5.50 -2.08
N THR A 64 10.72 -4.86 -1.78
CA THR A 64 11.01 -4.32 -0.44
C THR A 64 10.76 -2.83 -0.44
N ARG A 65 11.27 -2.10 -1.44
CA ARG A 65 10.96 -0.70 -1.69
C ARG A 65 10.96 -0.41 -3.19
N CYS A 66 10.01 0.40 -3.66
CA CYS A 66 9.88 0.74 -5.08
C CYS A 66 9.29 2.15 -5.26
N PRO A 67 9.79 2.99 -6.19
CA PRO A 67 9.05 4.18 -6.62
C PRO A 67 7.74 3.78 -7.30
N LEU A 68 6.71 4.60 -7.16
CA LEU A 68 5.40 4.38 -7.76
C LEU A 68 5.14 5.35 -8.91
N ARG A 69 4.40 4.86 -9.89
CA ARG A 69 3.90 5.61 -11.04
C ARG A 69 2.40 5.43 -11.18
N ASN A 70 1.73 6.44 -11.73
CA ASN A 70 0.30 6.37 -12.00
C ASN A 70 -0.03 5.15 -12.86
N GLY A 71 -1.03 4.38 -12.40
CA GLY A 71 -1.44 3.11 -13.00
C GLY A 71 -0.75 1.87 -12.42
N ASP A 72 0.24 2.01 -11.54
CA ASP A 72 0.86 0.86 -10.89
C ASP A 72 -0.15 0.09 -10.04
N LEU A 73 -0.12 -1.24 -10.15
CA LEU A 73 -0.99 -2.13 -9.39
C LEU A 73 -0.29 -2.59 -8.11
N LEU A 74 -0.81 -2.15 -6.98
CA LEU A 74 -0.35 -2.51 -5.64
C LEU A 74 -1.19 -3.67 -5.13
N THR A 75 -0.55 -4.78 -4.75
CA THR A 75 -1.26 -5.92 -4.15
C THR A 75 -0.75 -6.18 -2.74
N PHE A 76 -1.70 -6.26 -1.80
CA PHE A 76 -1.51 -6.58 -0.39
C PHE A 76 -2.42 -7.75 -0.03
N GLY A 77 -1.86 -8.90 0.32
CA GLY A 77 -2.68 -10.10 0.54
C GLY A 77 -3.42 -10.51 -0.75
N LEU A 78 -4.75 -10.47 -0.72
CA LEU A 78 -5.63 -10.75 -1.85
C LEU A 78 -6.25 -9.48 -2.46
N SER A 79 -5.91 -8.30 -1.91
CA SER A 79 -6.48 -7.03 -2.33
C SER A 79 -5.54 -6.31 -3.30
N THR A 80 -6.05 -5.89 -4.45
CA THR A 80 -5.30 -5.14 -5.46
C THR A 80 -5.88 -3.74 -5.64
N PHE A 81 -5.00 -2.75 -5.66
CA PHE A 81 -5.30 -1.32 -5.79
C PHE A 81 -4.49 -0.72 -6.93
N GLU A 82 -5.06 0.25 -7.61
CA GLU A 82 -4.35 1.05 -8.61
C GLU A 82 -3.84 2.34 -7.96
N PHE A 83 -2.56 2.64 -8.12
CA PHE A 83 -1.99 3.89 -7.65
C PHE A 83 -2.33 5.04 -8.60
N ARG A 84 -2.83 6.14 -8.03
CA ARG A 84 -3.17 7.37 -8.74
C ARG A 84 -2.71 8.58 -7.91
N GLY A 85 -1.62 9.21 -8.36
CA GLY A 85 -1.05 10.44 -7.81
C GLY A 85 -1.27 11.65 -8.71
#